data_AF-A0A660DYB6-F1
#
_entry.id   AF-A0A660DYB6-F1
#
_cell.length_a   1.000
_cell.length_b   1.000
_cell.length_c   1.000
_cell.angle_alpha   90.00
_cell.angle_beta   90.00
_cell.angle_gamma   90.00
#
_symmetry.space_group_name_H-M   'P 1'
#
loop_
_entity.id
_entity.type
_entity.pdbx_description
1 polymer ?
#
loop_
_entity_poly.entity_id
_entity_poly.type
_entity_poly.pdbx_seq_one_letter_code
_entity_poly.pdbx_strand_id
1 'polypeptide(L)'
;MLVVGNVAAILMGQLAQLNPDLFADKPVLDQDGVRHAGIKNSTVVLKAGFGQITNLAMKLSADDTVESLVFTAKGQSLSNRFEEYAEIVSDNDLATLKPVGLIMTGEESVIRQLTKKFSILS
;
A
#
# COMPACT_ATOMS: atom_id res chain seq x y z
N MET A 1 3.61 12.27 -10.95
CA MET A 1 4.69 11.66 -10.13
C MET A 1 4.49 11.95 -8.64
N LEU A 2 4.29 13.21 -8.21
CA LEU A 2 4.04 13.57 -6.79
C LEU A 2 2.86 12.83 -6.13
N VAL A 3 1.76 12.61 -6.86
CA VAL A 3 0.57 11.92 -6.33
C VAL A 3 0.86 10.45 -6.02
N VAL A 4 1.69 9.77 -6.82
CA VAL A 4 2.03 8.35 -6.60
C VAL A 4 2.96 8.19 -5.39
N GLY A 5 3.91 9.10 -5.20
CA GLY A 5 4.80 9.11 -4.05
C GLY A 5 4.05 9.24 -2.72
N ASN A 6 3.09 10.17 -2.64
CA ASN A 6 2.27 10.34 -1.43
C ASN A 6 1.42 9.09 -1.12
N VAL A 7 0.78 8.50 -2.15
CA VAL A 7 -0.02 7.29 -1.98
C VAL A 7 0.86 6.13 -1.47
N ALA A 8 2.03 5.94 -2.07
CA ALA A 8 2.97 4.91 -1.65
C ALA A 8 3.45 5.12 -0.21
N ALA A 9 3.74 6.36 0.19
CA ALA A 9 4.17 6.69 1.55
C ALA A 9 3.09 6.40 2.59
N ILE A 10 1.84 6.81 2.33
CA ILE A 10 0.68 6.55 3.22
C ILE A 10 0.48 5.04 3.38
N LEU A 11 0.45 4.31 2.25
CA LEU A 11 0.24 2.87 2.26
C LEU A 11 1.36 2.12 2.97
N MET A 12 2.62 2.48 2.71
CA MET A 12 3.77 1.88 3.40
C MET A 12 3.75 2.17 4.90
N GLY A 13 3.40 3.40 5.29
CA GLY A 13 3.28 3.78 6.70
C GLY A 13 2.24 2.94 7.45
N GLN A 14 1.06 2.76 6.85
CA GLN A 14 0.02 1.91 7.45
C GLN A 14 0.42 0.43 7.45
N LEU A 15 1.06 -0.06 6.37
CA LEU A 15 1.51 -1.45 6.31
C LEU A 15 2.58 -1.76 7.37
N ALA A 16 3.51 -0.83 7.60
CA ALA A 16 4.52 -0.97 8.65
C ALA A 16 3.92 -1.05 10.06
N GLN A 17 2.77 -0.43 10.29
CA GLN A 17 2.06 -0.55 11.57
C GLN A 17 1.41 -1.92 11.75
N LEU A 18 0.86 -2.50 10.68
CA LEU A 18 0.25 -3.83 10.74
C LEU A 18 1.29 -4.95 10.79
N ASN A 19 2.43 -4.73 10.14
CA ASN A 19 3.52 -5.68 10.05
C ASN A 19 4.85 -5.03 10.45
N PRO A 20 5.14 -4.96 11.76
CA PRO A 20 6.37 -4.38 12.28
C PRO A 20 7.63 -5.08 11.74
N ASP A 21 7.51 -6.35 11.33
CA ASP A 21 8.63 -7.11 10.80
C ASP A 21 9.14 -6.63 9.43
N LEU A 22 8.40 -5.75 8.73
CA LEU A 22 8.84 -5.18 7.45
C LEU A 22 10.13 -4.35 7.55
N PHE A 23 10.36 -3.73 8.71
CA PHE A 23 11.53 -2.90 8.96
C PHE A 23 12.37 -3.48 10.09
N ALA A 24 13.67 -3.17 10.08
CA ALA A 24 14.59 -3.53 11.15
C ALA A 24 14.29 -2.70 12.41
N ASP A 25 14.30 -3.36 13.57
CA ASP A 25 14.13 -2.70 14.86
C ASP A 25 15.31 -1.78 15.21
N LYS A 26 16.50 -2.15 14.73
CA LYS A 26 17.73 -1.40 14.98
C LYS A 26 17.91 -0.32 13.90
N PRO A 27 18.33 0.90 14.28
CA PRO A 27 18.63 1.93 13.31
C PRO A 27 19.80 1.51 12.41
N VAL A 28 19.64 1.74 11.11
CA VAL A 28 20.74 1.62 10.15
C VAL A 28 21.43 2.98 10.09
N LEU A 29 22.69 3.03 10.53
CA LEU A 29 23.51 4.23 10.55
C LEU A 29 24.69 4.06 9.60
N ASP A 30 25.03 5.11 8.87
CA ASP A 30 26.32 5.19 8.16
C ASP A 30 27.43 5.70 9.08
N GLN A 31 28.63 5.89 8.51
CA GLN A 31 29.80 6.35 9.26
C GLN A 31 29.67 7.79 9.77
N ASP A 32 28.79 8.59 9.18
CA ASP A 32 28.50 9.96 9.58
C ASP A 32 27.37 10.03 10.63
N GLY A 33 26.76 8.89 10.96
CA GLY A 33 25.64 8.79 11.90
C GLY A 33 24.28 9.15 11.30
N VAL A 34 24.16 9.23 9.96
CA VAL A 34 22.90 9.49 9.27
C VAL A 34 22.04 8.21 9.27
N ARG A 35 20.73 8.38 9.49
CA ARG A 35 19.77 7.26 9.50
C ARG A 35 19.34 6.88 8.09
N HIS A 36 19.40 5.59 7.80
CA HIS A 36 18.92 4.97 6.57
C HIS A 36 17.67 4.12 6.83
N ALA A 37 16.86 3.92 5.80
CA ALA A 37 15.70 3.04 5.87
C ALA A 37 16.16 1.58 6.06
N GLY A 38 15.72 0.92 7.13
CA GLY A 38 16.08 -0.46 7.45
C GLY A 38 15.10 -1.49 6.88
N ILE A 39 14.72 -1.38 5.61
CA ILE A 39 13.72 -2.30 5.02
C ILE A 39 14.29 -3.72 4.91
N LYS A 40 13.58 -4.74 5.41
CA LYS A 40 14.04 -6.13 5.38
C LYS A 40 13.79 -6.81 4.04
N ASN A 41 12.73 -6.42 3.35
CA ASN A 41 12.25 -7.05 2.12
C ASN A 41 12.26 -6.07 0.95
N SER A 42 12.45 -6.59 -0.26
CA SER A 42 12.37 -5.77 -1.47
C SER A 42 10.97 -5.19 -1.66
N THR A 43 10.88 -3.89 -1.94
CA THR A 43 9.64 -3.22 -2.31
C THR A 43 9.66 -2.85 -3.78
N VAL A 44 8.61 -3.21 -4.51
CA VAL A 44 8.47 -2.91 -5.94
C VAL A 44 7.21 -2.08 -6.14
N VAL A 45 7.31 -0.99 -6.89
CA VAL A 45 6.17 -0.16 -7.26
C VAL A 45 5.70 -0.55 -8.66
N LEU A 46 4.44 -0.95 -8.76
CA LEU A 46 3.81 -1.39 -10.01
C LEU A 46 2.79 -0.36 -10.49
N LYS A 47 2.60 -0.29 -11.81
CA LYS A 47 1.57 0.50 -12.46
C LYS A 47 0.29 -0.33 -12.59
N ALA A 48 -0.82 0.25 -12.14
CA ALA A 48 -2.15 -0.33 -12.21
C ALA A 48 -3.19 0.74 -12.56
N GLY A 49 -4.17 0.39 -13.39
CA GLY A 49 -5.37 1.18 -13.60
C GLY A 49 -6.44 0.90 -12.53
N PHE A 50 -7.43 1.80 -12.40
CA PHE A 50 -8.54 1.70 -11.45
C PHE A 50 -9.15 0.28 -11.38
N GLY A 51 -9.54 -0.30 -12.51
CA GLY A 51 -10.16 -1.63 -12.53
C GLY A 51 -9.22 -2.76 -12.06
N GLN A 52 -7.92 -2.65 -12.33
CA GLN A 52 -6.94 -3.63 -11.87
C GLN A 52 -6.78 -3.56 -10.34
N ILE A 53 -6.74 -2.35 -9.78
CA ILE A 53 -6.64 -2.13 -8.33
C ILE A 53 -7.90 -2.66 -7.65
N THR A 54 -9.09 -2.29 -8.12
CA THR A 54 -10.37 -2.73 -7.56
C THR A 54 -10.50 -4.25 -7.57
N ASN A 55 -10.21 -4.90 -8.70
CA ASN A 55 -10.30 -6.36 -8.82
C ASN A 55 -9.31 -7.08 -7.92
N LEU A 56 -8.08 -6.57 -7.81
CA LEU A 56 -7.07 -7.17 -6.93
C LEU A 56 -7.44 -7.00 -5.46
N ALA A 57 -7.91 -5.82 -5.05
CA ALA A 57 -8.37 -5.56 -3.69
C ALA A 57 -9.52 -6.50 -3.27
N MET A 58 -10.54 -6.66 -4.13
CA MET A 58 -11.65 -7.57 -3.86
C MET A 58 -11.23 -9.04 -3.82
N LYS A 59 -10.20 -9.42 -4.59
CA LYS A 59 -9.63 -10.76 -4.51
C LYS A 59 -8.94 -10.98 -3.17
N LEU A 60 -8.18 -9.99 -2.70
CA LEU A 60 -7.40 -10.06 -1.48
C LEU A 60 -8.24 -9.97 -0.21
N SER A 61 -9.41 -9.33 -0.26
CA SER A 61 -10.32 -9.28 0.90
C SER A 61 -10.85 -10.67 1.33
N ALA A 62 -10.65 -11.70 0.52
CA ALA A 62 -10.99 -13.09 0.83
C ALA A 62 -9.74 -13.99 0.98
N ASP A 63 -8.54 -13.42 0.99
CA ASP A 63 -7.26 -14.14 1.03
C ASP A 63 -6.46 -13.71 2.27
N ASP A 64 -6.57 -14.49 3.34
CA ASP A 64 -5.89 -14.20 4.61
C ASP A 64 -4.38 -14.48 4.58
N THR A 65 -3.84 -15.00 3.46
CA THR A 65 -2.40 -15.27 3.31
C THR A 65 -1.60 -14.05 2.87
N VAL A 66 -2.30 -12.99 2.44
CA VAL A 66 -1.69 -11.77 1.93
C VAL A 66 -2.28 -10.57 2.66
N GLU A 67 -1.43 -9.88 3.39
CA GLU A 67 -1.82 -8.63 4.01
C GLU A 67 -1.84 -7.51 2.96
N SER A 68 -2.93 -6.75 2.91
CA SER A 68 -3.10 -5.70 1.91
C SER A 68 -3.93 -4.53 2.40
N LEU A 69 -3.67 -3.36 1.81
CA LEU A 69 -4.35 -2.11 2.11
C LEU A 69 -4.62 -1.33 0.84
N VAL A 70 -5.70 -0.55 0.85
CA VAL A 70 -6.11 0.29 -0.28
C VAL A 70 -6.24 1.73 0.15
N PHE A 71 -5.81 2.64 -0.71
CA PHE A 71 -6.03 4.06 -0.55
C PHE A 71 -6.79 4.63 -1.75
N THR A 72 -7.66 5.61 -1.48
CA THR A 72 -8.69 6.04 -2.44
C THR A 72 -8.59 7.53 -2.73
N ALA A 73 -9.08 7.95 -3.90
CA ALA A 73 -9.15 9.36 -4.28
C ALA A 73 -10.02 10.16 -3.30
N LYS A 74 -11.06 9.51 -2.75
CA LYS A 74 -11.88 10.10 -1.69
C LYS A 74 -11.04 10.38 -0.43
N GLY A 75 -10.21 9.43 0.01
CA GLY A 75 -9.26 9.64 1.10
C GLY A 75 -8.27 10.76 0.82
N GLN A 76 -7.74 10.87 -0.41
CA GLN A 76 -6.88 11.99 -0.82
C GLN A 76 -7.56 13.36 -0.68
N SER A 77 -8.87 13.43 -0.96
CA SER A 77 -9.63 14.68 -0.87
C SER A 77 -9.94 15.13 0.58
N LEU A 78 -9.82 14.22 1.54
CA LEU A 78 -10.21 14.43 2.95
C LEU A 78 -8.98 14.58 3.86
N SER A 79 -8.06 15.47 3.50
CA SER A 79 -6.88 15.76 4.31
C SER A 79 -7.27 16.23 5.71
N ASN A 80 -6.64 15.65 6.75
CA ASN A 80 -6.89 15.91 8.17
C ASN A 80 -8.35 15.70 8.64
N ARG A 81 -9.13 14.87 7.94
CA ARG A 81 -10.53 14.55 8.28
C ARG A 81 -10.72 13.04 8.35
N PHE A 82 -10.00 12.40 9.28
CA PHE A 82 -9.96 10.93 9.38
C PHE A 82 -11.32 10.33 9.74
N GLU A 83 -12.03 10.92 10.70
CA GLU A 83 -13.32 10.40 11.19
C GLU A 83 -14.34 10.37 10.05
N GLU A 84 -14.44 11.45 9.29
CA GLU A 84 -15.31 11.52 8.11
C GLU A 84 -14.86 10.60 6.98
N TYR A 85 -13.54 10.44 6.78
CA TYR A 85 -13.03 9.45 5.84
C TYR A 85 -13.47 8.04 6.23
N ALA A 86 -13.38 7.67 7.51
CA ALA A 86 -13.76 6.36 8.01
C ALA A 86 -15.27 6.10 7.82
N GLU A 87 -16.13 7.08 8.15
CA GLU A 87 -17.58 7.00 7.93
C GLU A 87 -17.92 6.83 6.44
N ILE A 88 -17.28 7.62 5.56
CA ILE A 88 -17.52 7.50 4.12
C ILE A 88 -17.07 6.13 3.60
N VAL A 89 -15.97 5.58 4.10
CA VAL A 89 -15.48 4.26 3.70
C VAL A 89 -16.43 3.16 4.16
N SER A 90 -16.99 3.23 5.38
CA SER A 90 -17.93 2.21 5.86
C SER A 90 -19.23 2.17 5.07
N ASP A 91 -19.63 3.30 4.50
CA ASP A 91 -20.94 3.45 3.84
C ASP A 91 -20.89 3.27 2.32
N ASN A 92 -19.72 3.04 1.72
CA ASN A 92 -19.54 2.99 0.28
C ASN A 92 -18.71 1.78 -0.17
N ASP A 93 -19.02 1.27 -1.35
CA ASP A 93 -18.17 0.26 -1.99
C ASP A 93 -16.86 0.85 -2.49
N LEU A 94 -15.88 -0.03 -2.70
CA LEU A 94 -14.54 0.39 -3.14
C LEU A 94 -14.57 1.12 -4.49
N ALA A 95 -15.41 0.68 -5.42
CA ALA A 95 -15.51 1.28 -6.75
C ALA A 95 -15.94 2.75 -6.67
N THR A 96 -16.89 3.07 -5.79
CA THR A 96 -17.41 4.41 -5.51
C THR A 96 -16.34 5.30 -4.88
N LEU A 97 -15.53 4.74 -3.98
CA LEU A 97 -14.44 5.46 -3.31
C LEU A 97 -13.27 5.81 -4.25
N LYS A 98 -13.17 5.13 -5.39
CA LYS A 98 -12.13 5.32 -6.42
C LYS A 98 -10.72 4.99 -5.91
N PRO A 99 -10.31 3.72 -5.83
CA PRO A 99 -8.96 3.37 -5.40
C PRO A 99 -7.90 3.96 -6.32
N VAL A 100 -6.85 4.49 -5.71
CA VAL A 100 -5.70 5.12 -6.38
C VAL A 100 -4.38 4.42 -6.08
N GLY A 101 -4.38 3.53 -5.07
CA GLY A 101 -3.24 2.67 -4.78
C GLY A 101 -3.63 1.50 -3.92
N LEU A 102 -2.84 0.42 -4.03
CA LEU A 102 -2.92 -0.78 -3.20
C LEU A 102 -1.49 -1.18 -2.86
N ILE A 103 -1.28 -1.59 -1.61
CA ILE A 103 -0.05 -2.23 -1.15
C ILE A 103 -0.38 -3.62 -0.64
N MET A 104 0.56 -4.53 -0.78
CA MET A 104 0.42 -5.91 -0.32
C MET A 104 1.76 -6.50 0.05
N THR A 105 1.76 -7.39 1.05
CA THR A 105 2.93 -8.15 1.49
C THR A 105 2.54 -9.59 1.80
N GLY A 106 3.49 -10.51 1.61
CA GLY A 106 3.28 -11.95 1.76
C GLY A 106 4.40 -12.73 1.10
N GLU A 107 4.21 -14.05 1.00
CA GLU A 107 5.17 -14.96 0.38
C GLU A 107 5.51 -14.56 -1.07
N GLU A 108 6.79 -14.55 -1.42
CA GLU A 108 7.28 -14.02 -2.70
C GLU A 108 6.58 -14.67 -3.90
N SER A 109 6.41 -16.00 -3.86
CA SER A 109 5.77 -16.78 -4.94
C SER A 109 4.31 -16.37 -5.15
N VAL A 110 3.58 -16.11 -4.06
CA VAL A 110 2.18 -15.66 -4.07
C VAL A 110 2.08 -14.25 -4.62
N ILE A 111 2.90 -13.33 -4.11
CA ILE A 111 2.95 -11.93 -4.58
C ILE A 111 3.27 -11.85 -6.07
N ARG A 112 4.26 -12.61 -6.55
CA ARG A 112 4.61 -12.67 -7.98
C ARG A 112 3.45 -13.20 -8.84
N GLN A 113 2.75 -14.23 -8.37
CA GLN A 113 1.62 -14.78 -9.11
C GLN A 113 0.46 -13.78 -9.23
N LEU A 114 0.16 -13.06 -8.15
CA LEU A 114 -0.88 -12.03 -8.10
C LEU A 114 -0.55 -10.83 -8.98
N THR A 115 0.73 -10.45 -9.03
CA THR A 115 1.20 -9.25 -9.72
C THR A 115 1.72 -9.49 -11.15
N LYS A 116 1.71 -10.72 -11.65
CA LYS A 116 2.29 -11.09 -12.98
C LYS A 116 1.77 -10.29 -14.18
N LYS A 117 0.58 -9.70 -14.08
CA LYS A 117 -0.07 -8.92 -15.17
C LYS A 117 0.17 -7.41 -15.06
N PHE A 118 0.91 -6.97 -14.04
CA PHE A 118 1.17 -5.57 -13.77
C PHE A 118 2.57 -5.20 -14.29
N SER A 119 2.70 -3.97 -14.79
CA SER A 119 3.98 -3.45 -15.25
C SER A 119 4.72 -2.75 -14.11
N ILE A 120 6.05 -2.77 -14.13
CA ILE A 120 6.85 -1.94 -13.23
C ILE A 120 6.57 -0.46 -13.54
N LEU A 121 6.51 0.38 -12.50
CA LEU A 121 6.43 1.82 -12.68
C LEU A 121 7.80 2.33 -13.14
N SER A 122 7.92 2.62 -14.45
CA SER A 122 9.08 3.24 -15.09
C SER A 122 8.87 4.73 -15.34
#